data_AF-A0A7V4NZH7-F1
#
_entry.id   AF-A0A7V4NZH7-F1
#
_cell.length_a   1.000
_cell.length_b   1.000
_cell.length_c   1.000
_cell.angle_alpha   90.00
_cell.angle_beta   90.00
_cell.angle_gamma   90.00
#
_symmetry.space_group_name_H-M   'P 1'
#
loop_
_entity.id
_entity.type
_entity.pdbx_description
1 polymer ?
#
loop_
_entity_poly.entity_id
_entity_poly.type
_entity_poly.pdbx_seq_one_letter_code
_entity_poly.pdbx_strand_id
1 'polypeptide(L)'
;MKPLRERVEDRIRETICRACIYEKVGGGCALDQQECPIISRVDRIIDVVRTVRSDKIDPYVDRLREVVCANCAMQDSKGYCAMRVNSDCALDDYFVLIVDLVEQELSREASAAV
;
A
#
# COMPACT_ATOMS: atom_id res chain seq x y z
N MET A 1 -1.63 17.81 -15.03
CA MET A 1 -2.24 16.89 -14.03
C MET A 1 -1.12 16.09 -13.40
N LYS A 2 -1.08 15.95 -12.07
CA LYS A 2 -0.04 15.13 -11.41
C LYS A 2 -0.16 13.67 -11.87
N PRO A 3 0.96 12.92 -12.05
CA PRO A 3 0.91 11.48 -12.33
C PRO A 3 0.13 10.70 -11.28
N LEU A 4 -0.54 9.60 -11.66
CA LEU A 4 -1.32 8.76 -10.74
C LEU A 4 -0.52 8.34 -9.50
N ARG A 5 0.73 7.90 -9.72
CA ARG A 5 1.67 7.52 -8.67
C ARG A 5 1.81 8.61 -7.60
N GLU A 6 2.03 9.85 -8.01
CA GLU A 6 2.17 10.99 -7.09
C GLU A 6 0.86 11.30 -6.34
N ARG A 7 -0.29 11.22 -7.02
CA ARG A 7 -1.59 11.44 -6.36
C ARG A 7 -1.88 10.39 -5.29
N VAL A 8 -1.58 9.12 -5.60
CA VAL A 8 -1.72 8.01 -4.65
C VAL A 8 -0.78 8.20 -3.46
N GLU A 9 0.48 8.57 -3.69
CA GLU A 9 1.42 8.89 -2.61
C GLU A 9 0.94 10.03 -1.71
N ASP A 10 0.43 11.12 -2.29
CA ASP A 10 -0.13 12.24 -1.53
C ASP A 10 -1.30 11.77 -0.65
N ARG A 11 -2.24 11.00 -1.20
CA ARG A 11 -3.39 10.44 -0.45
C ARG A 11 -2.95 9.52 0.68
N ILE A 12 -1.94 8.67 0.45
CA ILE A 12 -1.37 7.79 1.48
C ILE A 12 -0.73 8.63 2.60
N ARG A 13 0.03 9.67 2.27
CA ARG A 13 0.67 10.54 3.26
C ARG A 13 -0.35 11.30 4.11
N GLU A 14 -1.42 11.78 3.50
CA GLU A 14 -2.47 12.53 4.18
C GLU A 14 -3.34 11.65 5.08
N THR A 15 -3.62 10.42 4.66
CA THR A 15 -4.60 9.55 5.30
C THR A 15 -3.96 8.51 6.22
N ILE A 16 -2.91 7.83 5.75
CA ILE A 16 -2.32 6.67 6.42
C ILE A 16 -1.15 7.10 7.31
N CYS A 17 -0.22 7.91 6.80
CA CYS A 17 1.02 8.20 7.55
C CYS A 17 0.75 8.80 8.95
N ARG A 18 -0.28 9.65 9.09
CA ARG A 18 -0.67 10.25 10.38
C ARG A 18 -1.17 9.26 11.43
N ALA A 19 -1.69 8.12 10.99
CA ALA A 19 -2.21 7.06 11.86
C ALA A 19 -1.30 5.83 11.89
N CYS A 20 -0.17 5.87 11.16
CA CYS A 20 0.74 4.76 10.97
C CYS A 20 1.46 4.39 12.27
N ILE A 21 1.73 3.10 12.47
CA ILE A 21 2.54 2.58 13.60
C ILE A 21 3.93 3.23 13.71
N TYR A 22 4.43 3.82 12.61
CA TYR A 22 5.71 4.50 12.54
C TYR A 22 5.62 6.02 12.73
N GLU A 23 4.45 6.60 12.99
CA GLU A 23 4.35 8.03 13.30
C GLU A 23 5.00 8.34 14.65
N LYS A 24 5.92 9.31 14.70
CA LYS A 24 6.61 9.72 15.93
C LYS A 24 5.73 10.66 16.76
N VAL A 25 5.90 10.62 18.08
CA VAL A 25 5.36 11.66 18.97
C VAL A 25 5.99 13.00 18.62
N GLY A 26 5.16 13.97 18.23
CA GLY A 26 5.62 15.29 17.74
C GLY A 26 5.72 15.41 16.22
N GLY A 27 5.40 14.34 15.48
CA GLY A 27 5.32 14.33 14.03
C GLY A 27 6.53 13.69 13.34
N GLY A 28 6.29 13.14 12.14
CA GLY A 28 7.32 12.57 11.27
C GLY A 28 7.43 11.04 11.36
N CYS A 29 8.23 10.43 10.49
CA CYS A 29 8.23 8.98 10.31
C CYS A 29 9.43 8.28 10.99
N ALA A 30 9.19 7.24 11.78
CA ALA A 30 10.24 6.41 12.37
C ALA A 30 11.12 5.72 11.32
N LEU A 31 10.61 5.59 10.08
CA LEU A 31 11.36 5.05 8.94
C LEU A 31 12.12 6.10 8.14
N ASP A 32 12.34 7.33 8.61
CA ASP A 32 13.05 8.38 7.85
C ASP A 32 14.44 7.96 7.30
N GLN A 33 15.06 6.92 7.87
CA GLN A 33 16.35 6.35 7.45
C GLN A 33 16.21 4.97 6.78
N GLN A 34 14.99 4.48 6.58
CA GLN A 34 14.66 3.17 6.04
C GLN A 34 13.61 3.26 4.93
N GLU A 35 13.51 2.22 4.13
CA GLU A 35 12.52 2.18 3.07
C GLU A 35 11.11 1.91 3.64
N CYS A 36 10.19 2.88 3.53
CA CYS A 36 8.80 2.68 3.93
C CYS A 36 8.13 1.60 3.06
N PRO A 37 7.52 0.55 3.65
CA PRO A 37 6.97 -0.57 2.88
C PRO A 37 5.78 -0.18 2.01
N ILE A 38 5.08 0.91 2.31
CA ILE A 38 3.99 1.40 1.47
C ILE A 38 4.57 2.24 0.31
N ILE A 39 5.29 3.32 0.64
CA ILE A 39 5.75 4.33 -0.34
C ILE A 39 6.70 3.72 -1.39
N SER A 40 7.60 2.84 -0.99
CA SER A 40 8.53 2.17 -1.91
C SER A 40 7.87 1.22 -2.91
N ARG A 41 6.62 0.83 -2.66
CA ARG A 41 5.89 -0.18 -3.43
C ARG A 41 4.65 0.39 -4.11
N VAL A 42 4.46 1.71 -4.11
CA VAL A 42 3.27 2.38 -4.68
C VAL A 42 2.97 1.91 -6.09
N ASP A 43 3.96 1.83 -6.98
CA ASP A 43 3.74 1.38 -8.36
C ASP A 43 3.19 -0.04 -8.42
N ARG A 44 3.77 -0.97 -7.65
CA ARG A 44 3.30 -2.36 -7.58
C ARG A 44 1.92 -2.46 -6.95
N ILE A 45 1.62 -1.64 -5.95
CA ILE A 45 0.31 -1.58 -5.30
C ILE A 45 -0.74 -1.10 -6.30
N ILE A 46 -0.45 -0.04 -7.07
CA ILE A 46 -1.32 0.45 -8.13
C ILE A 46 -1.58 -0.67 -9.14
N ASP A 47 -0.54 -1.41 -9.56
CA ASP A 47 -0.70 -2.52 -10.49
C ASP A 47 -1.55 -3.66 -9.91
N VAL A 48 -1.38 -4.01 -8.62
CA VAL A 48 -2.23 -4.99 -7.93
C VAL A 48 -3.69 -4.55 -7.98
N VAL A 49 -3.99 -3.32 -7.55
CA VAL A 49 -5.37 -2.80 -7.50
C VAL A 49 -5.97 -2.67 -8.90
N ARG A 50 -5.18 -2.24 -9.89
CA ARG A 50 -5.63 -2.08 -11.28
C ARG A 50 -5.98 -3.43 -11.95
N THR A 51 -5.28 -4.49 -11.58
CA THR A 51 -5.47 -5.83 -12.19
C THR A 51 -6.56 -6.65 -11.50
N VAL A 52 -6.86 -6.36 -10.24
CA VAL A 52 -7.95 -6.99 -9.50
C VAL A 52 -9.22 -6.17 -9.69
N ARG A 53 -10.35 -6.85 -9.91
CA ARG A 53 -11.68 -6.23 -9.89
C ARG A 53 -12.57 -7.08 -9.01
N SER A 54 -12.82 -6.62 -7.79
CA SER A 54 -13.68 -7.34 -6.86
C SER A 54 -14.35 -6.39 -5.87
N ASP A 55 -15.57 -6.71 -5.46
CA ASP A 55 -16.23 -6.03 -4.34
C ASP A 55 -15.77 -6.57 -2.97
N LYS A 56 -14.82 -7.51 -2.96
CA LYS A 56 -14.25 -8.14 -1.76
C LYS A 56 -12.78 -7.80 -1.64
N ILE A 57 -12.28 -7.72 -0.41
CA ILE A 57 -10.87 -7.44 -0.14
C ILE A 57 -9.96 -8.65 -0.39
N ASP A 58 -10.44 -9.88 -0.18
CA ASP A 58 -9.60 -11.10 -0.23
C ASP A 58 -8.81 -11.23 -1.54
N PRO A 59 -9.40 -11.00 -2.73
CA PRO A 59 -8.66 -11.08 -4.00
C PRO A 59 -7.53 -10.06 -4.13
N TYR A 60 -7.68 -8.87 -3.54
CA TYR A 60 -6.58 -7.89 -3.51
C TYR A 60 -5.46 -8.37 -2.60
N VAL A 61 -5.80 -8.93 -1.44
CA VAL A 61 -4.83 -9.44 -0.45
C VAL A 61 -4.05 -10.61 -1.04
N ASP A 62 -4.73 -11.56 -1.69
CA ASP A 62 -4.08 -12.68 -2.34
C ASP A 62 -3.12 -12.19 -3.43
N ARG A 63 -3.56 -11.22 -4.25
CA ARG A 63 -2.71 -10.66 -5.29
C ARG A 63 -1.51 -9.88 -4.74
N LEU A 64 -1.70 -9.14 -3.65
CA LEU A 64 -0.60 -8.49 -2.93
C LEU A 64 0.43 -9.51 -2.46
N ARG A 65 -0.03 -10.63 -1.88
CA ARG A 65 0.86 -11.69 -1.38
C ARG A 65 1.67 -12.33 -2.51
N GLU A 66 1.04 -12.58 -3.65
CA GLU A 66 1.70 -13.16 -4.84
C GLU A 66 2.75 -12.25 -5.46
N VAL A 67 2.47 -10.94 -5.58
CA VAL A 67 3.30 -10.03 -6.37
C VAL A 67 4.28 -9.27 -5.49
N VAL A 68 3.80 -8.74 -4.37
CA VAL A 68 4.57 -7.85 -3.50
C VAL A 68 5.24 -8.64 -2.39
N CYS A 69 4.50 -9.48 -1.68
CA CYS A 69 5.07 -10.20 -0.53
C CYS A 69 6.01 -11.34 -0.92
N ALA A 70 5.75 -12.05 -2.03
CA ALA A 70 6.63 -13.12 -2.52
C ALA A 70 8.04 -12.62 -2.87
N ASN A 71 8.19 -11.32 -3.16
CA ASN A 71 9.46 -10.67 -3.46
C ASN A 71 9.97 -9.80 -2.29
N CYS A 72 9.36 -9.91 -1.11
CA CYS A 72 9.75 -9.15 0.08
C CYS A 72 10.79 -9.91 0.88
N ALA A 73 11.89 -9.24 1.26
CA ALA A 73 12.97 -9.84 2.05
C ALA A 73 12.52 -10.37 3.43
N MET A 74 11.36 -9.93 3.92
CA MET A 74 10.81 -10.36 5.21
C MET A 74 9.99 -11.66 5.13
N GLN A 75 9.68 -12.14 3.92
CA GLN A 75 8.99 -13.41 3.72
C GLN A 75 10.01 -14.51 3.45
N ASP A 76 9.89 -15.63 4.16
CA ASP A 76 10.75 -16.79 3.95
C ASP A 76 10.32 -17.61 2.72
N SER A 77 11.14 -18.60 2.36
CA SER A 77 10.88 -19.49 1.21
C SER A 77 9.63 -20.38 1.37
N LYS A 78 9.04 -20.44 2.56
CA LYS A 78 7.80 -21.17 2.86
C LYS A 78 6.57 -20.26 2.87
N GLY A 79 6.73 -18.96 2.61
CA GLY A 79 5.65 -17.98 2.59
C GLY A 79 5.32 -17.36 3.95
N TYR A 80 6.06 -17.71 5.01
CA TYR A 80 5.87 -17.13 6.33
C TYR A 80 6.51 -15.74 6.41
N CYS A 81 5.82 -14.80 7.04
CA CYS A 81 6.32 -13.43 7.27
C CYS A 81 6.00 -13.00 8.69
N ALA A 82 7.03 -12.85 9.52
CA ALA A 82 6.87 -12.45 10.93
C ALA A 82 6.22 -11.06 11.05
N MET A 83 6.57 -10.13 10.14
CA MET A 83 6.01 -8.77 10.15
C MET A 83 4.49 -8.77 9.98
N ARG A 84 3.94 -9.66 9.16
CA ARG A 84 2.47 -9.78 9.00
C ARG A 84 1.83 -10.44 10.22
N VAL A 85 2.43 -11.51 10.72
CA VAL A 85 1.89 -12.25 11.88
C VAL A 85 1.82 -11.38 13.13
N ASN A 86 2.76 -10.45 13.29
CA ASN A 86 2.84 -9.57 14.44
C ASN A 86 2.14 -8.21 14.24
N SER A 87 1.49 -7.97 13.09
CA SER A 87 0.96 -6.64 12.74
C SER A 87 2.00 -5.51 12.83
N ASP A 88 3.21 -5.81 12.36
CA ASP A 88 4.30 -4.84 12.19
C ASP A 88 4.44 -4.41 10.72
N CYS A 89 3.67 -5.00 9.81
CA CYS A 89 3.73 -4.69 8.38
C CYS A 89 2.71 -3.62 8.02
N ALA A 90 3.13 -2.35 8.04
CA ALA A 90 2.25 -1.24 7.67
C ALA A 90 1.58 -1.41 6.29
N LEU A 91 2.22 -2.08 5.33
CA LEU A 91 1.57 -2.37 4.04
C LEU A 91 0.38 -3.32 4.20
N ASP A 92 0.52 -4.37 5.02
CA ASP A 92 -0.53 -5.37 5.27
C ASP A 92 -1.65 -4.77 6.16
N ASP A 93 -1.28 -4.09 7.25
CA ASP A 93 -2.22 -3.53 8.23
C ASP A 93 -3.12 -2.44 7.63
N TYR A 94 -2.58 -1.60 6.74
CA TYR A 94 -3.34 -0.54 6.07
C TYR A 94 -3.86 -0.94 4.69
N PHE A 95 -3.70 -2.20 4.27
CA PHE A 95 -3.93 -2.58 2.87
C PHE A 95 -5.36 -2.28 2.38
N VAL A 96 -6.36 -2.53 3.22
CA VAL A 96 -7.78 -2.22 2.91
C VAL A 96 -7.95 -0.75 2.54
N LEU A 97 -7.36 0.15 3.33
CA LEU A 97 -7.44 1.58 3.11
C LEU A 97 -6.62 2.00 1.88
N ILE A 98 -5.48 1.36 1.65
CA ILE A 98 -4.66 1.59 0.46
C ILE A 98 -5.44 1.24 -0.81
N VAL A 99 -6.15 0.11 -0.84
CA VAL A 99 -6.99 -0.30 -1.98
C VAL A 99 -8.04 0.77 -2.27
N ASP A 100 -8.80 1.20 -1.27
CA ASP A 100 -9.83 2.25 -1.42
C ASP A 100 -9.24 3.56 -1.98
N LEU A 101 -8.10 4.03 -1.43
CA LEU A 101 -7.44 5.24 -1.92
C LEU A 101 -7.02 5.12 -3.38
N VAL A 102 -6.48 3.97 -3.80
CA VAL A 102 -6.05 3.74 -5.17
C VAL A 102 -7.23 3.64 -6.13
N GLU A 103 -8.29 2.93 -5.77
CA GLU A 103 -9.50 2.82 -6.58
C GLU A 103 -10.17 4.18 -6.83
N GLN A 104 -10.19 5.05 -5.82
CA GLN A 104 -10.68 6.41 -5.98
C GLN A 104 -9.84 7.21 -6.99
N GLU A 105 -8.51 7.11 -6.93
CA GLU A 105 -7.63 7.83 -7.86
C GLU A 105 -7.67 7.27 -9.29
N LEU A 106 -7.86 5.96 -9.45
CA LEU A 106 -8.10 5.32 -10.75
C LEU A 106 -9.44 5.77 -11.35
N SER A 107 -10.49 5.85 -10.52
CA SER A 107 -11.81 6.31 -10.96
C SER A 107 -11.79 7.78 -11.38
N ARG A 108 -11.05 8.63 -10.66
CA ARG A 108 -10.82 10.05 -11.01
C ARG A 108 -10.08 10.18 -12.35
N GLU A 109 -9.07 9.35 -12.59
CA GLU A 109 -8.31 9.34 -13.85
C GLU A 109 -9.19 8.96 -15.03
N ALA A 110 -9.99 7.89 -14.88
CA ALA A 110 -10.94 7.47 -15.91
C ALA A 110 -11.98 8.56 -16.22
N SER A 111 -12.44 9.30 -15.20
CA SER A 111 -13.42 10.38 -15.36
C SER A 111 -12.83 11.64 -16.01
N ALA A 112 -11.53 11.88 -15.85
CA ALA A 112 -10.83 13.01 -16.46
C ALA A 112 -10.37 12.74 -17.91
N ALA A 113 -10.44 11.48 -18.36
CA ALA A 113 -10.09 11.06 -19.71
C ALA A 113 -11.29 11.06 -20.69
N VAL A 114 -12.50 11.37 -20.19
CA VAL A 114 -13.76 11.51 -20.94
C VAL A 114 -14.07 12.98 -21.14
#